data_AF-B0DWA9-F1
#
_entry.id   AF-B0DWA9-F1
#
_cell.length_a   1.000
_cell.length_b   1.000
_cell.length_c   1.000
_cell.angle_alpha   90.00
_cell.angle_beta   90.00
_cell.angle_gamma   90.00
#
_symmetry.space_group_name_H-M   'P 1'
#
loop_
_entity.id
_entity.type
_entity.pdbx_description
1 polymer ?
#
loop_
_entity_poly.entity_id
_entity_poly.type
_entity_poly.pdbx_seq_one_letter_code
_entity_poly.pdbx_strand_id
1 'polypeptide(L)'
;MLHKALVALGTVFLDDPNIRDFKSRCCFANATKCYLEVECQEPQLSVVHALNFLAAFHASQGDQTLGFLYLGQSSSHSLKREIVLQA
;
A
#
# COMPACT_ATOMS: atom_id res chain seq x y z
N MET A 1 -6.64 -0.67 -6.82
CA MET A 1 -5.63 -0.80 -5.75
C MET A 1 -6.12 -0.65 -4.30
N LEU A 2 -6.72 0.49 -3.96
CA LEU A 2 -6.93 0.95 -2.58
C LEU A 2 -7.64 -0.02 -1.64
N HIS A 3 -8.73 -0.65 -2.09
CA HIS A 3 -9.52 -1.56 -1.24
C HIS A 3 -8.71 -2.78 -0.75
N LYS A 4 -7.73 -3.26 -1.55
CA LYS A 4 -6.88 -4.40 -1.15
C LYS A 4 -5.83 -3.99 -0.14
N ALA A 5 -5.24 -2.81 -0.31
CA ALA A 5 -4.31 -2.23 0.66
C ALA A 5 -5.00 -1.97 2.01
N LEU A 6 -6.23 -1.46 1.97
CA LEU A 6 -7.05 -1.21 3.15
C LEU A 6 -7.38 -2.51 3.89
N VAL A 7 -7.78 -3.57 3.15
CA VAL A 7 -8.04 -4.89 3.75
C VAL A 7 -6.75 -5.48 4.32
N ALA A 8 -5.62 -5.40 3.61
CA ALA A 8 -4.33 -5.86 4.11
C ALA A 8 -3.94 -5.18 5.43
N LEU A 9 -4.08 -3.86 5.53
CA LEU A 9 -3.83 -3.13 6.77
C LEU A 9 -4.86 -3.47 7.85
N GLY A 10 -6.14 -3.53 7.52
CA GLY A 10 -7.22 -3.86 8.47
C GLY A 10 -7.02 -5.23 9.11
N THR A 11 -6.60 -6.23 8.34
CA THR A 11 -6.30 -7.58 8.86
C THR A 11 -5.13 -7.62 9.86
N VAL A 12 -4.24 -6.61 9.89
CA VAL A 12 -3.19 -6.50 10.92
C VAL A 12 -3.79 -6.14 12.28
N PHE A 13 -4.79 -5.27 12.29
CA PHE A 13 -5.40 -4.75 13.52
C PHE A 13 -6.65 -5.51 13.96
N LEU A 14 -7.04 -6.57 13.24
CA LEU A 14 -8.16 -7.40 13.64
C LEU A 14 -7.76 -8.34 14.80
N ASP A 15 -8.60 -8.37 15.83
CA ASP A 15 -8.44 -9.23 17.00
C ASP A 15 -8.80 -10.71 16.73
N ASP A 16 -9.55 -10.99 15.65
CA ASP A 16 -9.93 -12.36 15.30
C ASP A 16 -8.71 -13.16 14.77
N PRO A 17 -8.28 -14.22 15.47
CA PRO A 17 -7.12 -15.01 15.10
C PRO A 17 -7.28 -15.74 13.75
N ASN A 18 -8.50 -16.00 13.28
CA ASN A 18 -8.74 -16.60 11.96
C ASN A 18 -8.42 -15.63 10.82
N ILE A 19 -8.57 -14.33 11.07
CA ILE A 19 -8.33 -13.27 10.08
C ILE A 19 -6.89 -12.71 10.23
N ARG A 20 -6.29 -12.88 11.41
CA ARG A 20 -4.91 -12.54 11.71
C ARG A 20 -3.89 -13.53 11.11
N ASP A 21 -4.31 -14.54 10.37
CA ASP A 21 -3.36 -15.46 9.73
C ASP A 21 -2.41 -14.72 8.79
N PHE A 22 -1.11 -14.95 8.96
CA PHE A 22 -0.06 -14.25 8.21
C PHE A 22 -0.19 -14.48 6.70
N LYS A 23 -0.63 -15.68 6.30
CA LYS A 23 -0.79 -16.06 4.89
C LYS A 23 -1.89 -15.25 4.22
N SER A 24 -3.03 -15.07 4.89
CA SER A 24 -4.14 -14.25 4.41
C SER A 24 -3.71 -12.79 4.23
N ARG A 25 -2.98 -12.23 5.20
CA ARG A 25 -2.44 -10.87 5.16
C ARG A 25 -1.48 -10.65 3.97
N CYS A 26 -0.54 -11.57 3.77
CA CYS A 26 0.39 -11.55 2.65
C CYS A 26 -0.31 -11.70 1.29
N CYS A 27 -1.41 -12.45 1.22
CA CYS A 27 -2.18 -12.60 -0.01
C CYS A 27 -2.76 -11.25 -0.48
N PHE A 28 -3.36 -10.48 0.43
CA PHE A 28 -3.87 -9.15 0.11
C PHE A 28 -2.77 -8.15 -0.20
N ALA A 29 -1.66 -8.18 0.54
CA ALA A 29 -0.50 -7.33 0.26
C ALA A 29 0.11 -7.63 -1.11
N ASN A 30 0.31 -8.90 -1.47
CA ASN A 30 0.84 -9.29 -2.79
C ASN A 30 -0.12 -8.99 -3.93
N ALA A 31 -1.43 -9.18 -3.73
CA ALA A 31 -2.42 -8.75 -4.71
C ALA A 31 -2.33 -7.23 -4.94
N THR A 32 -2.07 -6.46 -3.88
CA THR A 32 -1.79 -5.01 -3.94
C THR A 32 -0.40 -4.71 -4.51
N LYS A 33 0.46 -5.68 -4.82
CA LYS A 33 1.68 -5.42 -5.60
C LYS A 33 1.43 -5.61 -7.10
N CYS A 34 0.63 -6.61 -7.46
CA CYS A 34 0.33 -6.92 -8.87
C CYS A 34 -0.36 -5.76 -9.62
N TYR A 35 -1.18 -4.96 -8.95
CA TYR A 35 -1.81 -3.80 -9.59
C TYR A 35 -0.91 -2.55 -9.60
N LEU A 36 0.27 -2.61 -8.96
CA LEU A 36 1.06 -1.40 -8.67
C LEU A 36 1.71 -0.90 -9.94
N GLU A 37 2.20 -1.82 -10.75
CA GLU A 37 2.82 -1.53 -12.04
C GLU A 37 1.82 -0.88 -13.00
N VAL A 38 0.57 -1.36 -13.02
CA VAL A 38 -0.50 -0.83 -13.87
C VAL A 38 -0.93 0.57 -13.41
N GLU A 39 -1.15 0.76 -12.10
CA GLU A 39 -1.60 2.06 -11.58
C GLU A 39 -0.46 3.07 -11.39
N CYS A 40 0.81 2.65 -11.55
CA CYS A 40 1.97 3.54 -11.65
C CYS A 40 2.05 4.26 -13.02
N GLN A 41 1.35 3.75 -14.05
CA GLN A 41 1.30 4.41 -15.36
C GLN A 41 0.46 5.69 -15.34
N GLU A 42 -0.65 5.70 -14.59
CA GLU A 42 -1.44 6.89 -14.29
C GLU A 42 -1.64 6.99 -12.78
N PRO A 43 -0.77 7.72 -12.06
CA PRO A 43 -0.91 7.83 -10.63
C PRO A 43 -2.26 8.46 -10.29
N GLN A 44 -3.10 7.71 -9.61
CA GLN A 44 -4.33 8.20 -8.99
C GLN A 44 -4.13 8.51 -7.51
N LEU A 45 -4.94 9.39 -6.91
CA LEU A 45 -4.86 9.68 -5.46
C LEU A 45 -5.08 8.41 -4.64
N SER A 46 -5.89 7.49 -5.16
CA SER A 46 -6.11 6.14 -4.65
C SER A 46 -4.81 5.33 -4.53
N VAL A 47 -3.84 5.51 -5.42
CA VAL A 47 -2.54 4.80 -5.42
C VAL A 47 -1.64 5.31 -4.31
N VAL A 48 -1.61 6.62 -4.10
CA VAL A 48 -0.87 7.26 -2.99
C VAL A 48 -1.36 6.71 -1.65
N HIS A 49 -2.68 6.70 -1.43
CA HIS A 49 -3.24 6.14 -0.20
C HIS A 49 -2.99 4.63 -0.07
N ALA A 50 -3.08 3.87 -1.17
CA ALA A 50 -2.79 2.43 -1.15
C ALA A 50 -1.33 2.15 -0.76
N LEU A 51 -0.38 2.91 -1.29
CA LEU A 51 1.04 2.83 -0.95
C LEU A 51 1.30 3.19 0.51
N ASN A 52 0.64 4.21 1.03
CA ASN A 52 0.75 4.58 2.44
C ASN A 52 0.23 3.47 3.37
N PHE A 53 -0.88 2.81 3.01
CA PHE A 53 -1.40 1.68 3.77
C PHE A 53 -0.49 0.44 3.68
N LEU A 54 0.12 0.17 2.52
CA LEU A 54 1.14 -0.87 2.37
C LEU A 54 2.40 -0.58 3.21
N ALA A 55 2.84 0.68 3.24
CA ALA A 55 3.97 1.10 4.06
C ALA A 55 3.69 0.86 5.55
N ALA A 56 2.50 1.28 6.03
CA ALA A 56 2.06 1.04 7.40
C ALA A 56 1.93 -0.47 7.71
N PHE A 57 1.45 -1.27 6.75
CA PHE A 57 1.35 -2.72 6.88
C PHE A 57 2.74 -3.35 7.07
N HIS A 58 3.71 -3.04 6.22
CA HIS A 58 5.07 -3.58 6.35
C HIS A 58 5.77 -3.11 7.62
N ALA A 59 5.61 -1.84 7.99
CA ALA A 59 6.12 -1.30 9.25
C ALA A 59 5.52 -2.02 10.48
N SER A 60 4.22 -2.33 10.47
CA SER A 60 3.55 -3.05 11.56
C SER A 60 4.01 -4.49 11.73
N GLN A 61 4.61 -5.09 10.69
CA GLN A 61 5.19 -6.43 10.74
C GLN A 61 6.69 -6.42 11.08
N GLY A 62 7.28 -5.25 11.32
CA GLY A 62 8.71 -5.09 11.60
C GLY A 62 9.57 -5.00 10.33
N ASP A 63 8.98 -5.03 9.14
CA ASP A 63 9.69 -4.85 7.88
C ASP A 63 9.79 -3.35 7.54
N GLN A 64 10.71 -2.68 8.23
CA GLN A 64 10.94 -1.25 8.05
C GLN A 64 11.48 -0.92 6.66
N THR A 65 12.26 -1.81 6.04
CA THR A 65 12.84 -1.59 4.70
C THR A 65 11.74 -1.48 3.65
N LEU A 66 10.80 -2.44 3.63
CA LEU A 66 9.65 -2.35 2.72
C LEU A 66 8.71 -1.20 3.10
N GLY A 67 8.56 -0.91 4.38
CA GLY A 67 7.81 0.25 4.86
C GLY A 67 8.31 1.56 4.23
N PHE A 68 9.60 1.86 4.36
CA PHE A 68 10.22 3.07 3.79
C PHE A 68 10.18 3.09 2.27
N LEU A 69 10.34 1.93 1.60
CA LEU A 69 10.26 1.84 0.15
C LEU A 69 8.89 2.30 -0.38
N TYR A 70 7.81 1.75 0.16
CA TYR A 70 6.45 2.10 -0.28
C TYR A 70 6.08 3.54 0.08
N LEU A 71 6.58 4.05 1.21
CA LEU A 71 6.40 5.45 1.59
C LEU A 71 7.11 6.39 0.60
N GLY A 72 8.34 6.05 0.19
CA GLY A 72 9.08 6.80 -0.83
C GLY A 72 8.41 6.79 -2.20
N GLN A 73 7.83 5.64 -2.60
CA GLN A 73 7.02 5.56 -3.82
C GLN A 73 5.75 6.40 -3.73
N SER A 74 5.08 6.42 -2.57
CA SER A 74 3.89 7.25 -2.33
C SER A 74 4.21 8.73 -2.54
N SER A 75 5.26 9.23 -1.88
CA SER A 75 5.71 10.62 -1.98
C SER A 75 6.11 11.02 -3.40
N SER A 76 6.78 10.12 -4.13
CA SER A 76 7.18 10.35 -5.52
C SER A 76 5.98 10.49 -6.46
N HIS A 77 4.92 9.70 -6.25
CA HIS A 77 3.69 9.80 -7.04
C HIS A 77 2.84 11.02 -6.69
N SER A 78 2.80 11.44 -5.43
CA SER A 78 2.18 12.71 -5.02
C SER A 78 2.86 13.90 -5.68
N LEU A 79 4.20 13.95 -5.67
CA LEU A 79 4.94 15.06 -6.27
C LEU A 79 4.74 15.14 -7.79
N LYS A 80 4.73 13.99 -8.49
CA LYS A 80 4.41 13.94 -9.93
C LYS A 80 3.01 14.47 -10.24
N ARG A 81 2.01 14.15 -9.41
CA ARG A 81 0.65 14.69 -9.57
C ARG A 81 0.61 16.21 -9.42
N GLU A 82 1.34 16.75 -8.45
CA GLU A 82 1.36 18.19 -8.21
C GLU A 82 1.99 18.95 -9.37
N ILE A 83 3.04 18.40 -9.99
CA ILE A 83 3.65 18.94 -11.20
C ILE A 83 2.68 18.87 -12.40
N VAL A 84 1.96 17.76 -12.58
CA VAL A 84 0.98 17.60 -13.68
C VAL A 84 -0.24 18.51 -13.52
N LEU A 85 -0.67 18.80 -12.29
CA LEU A 85 -1.76 19.74 -12.03
C LEU A 85 -1.37 21.21 -12.20
N GLN A 86 -0.07 21.53 -12.25
CA GLN A 86 0.46 22.88 -12.45
C GLN A 86 0.95 23.16 -13.89
N ALA A 87 0.81 22.21 -14.81
CA ALA A 87 1.19 22.33 -16.24
C ALA A 87 -0.04 22.40 -17.14
#